data_AF-A0A6N6SYY9-F1
#
_entry.id   AF-A0A6N6SYY9-F1
#
_cell.length_a   1.000
_cell.length_b   1.000
_cell.length_c   1.000
_cell.angle_alpha   90.00
_cell.angle_beta   90.00
_cell.angle_gamma   90.00
#
_symmetry.space_group_name_H-M   'P 1'
#
loop_
_entity.id
_entity.type
_entity.pdbx_description
1 polymer ?
#
loop_
_entity_poly.entity_id
_entity_poly.type
_entity_poly.pdbx_seq_one_letter_code
_entity_poly.pdbx_strand_id
1 'polypeptide(L)' 'MPYASNEELPPSVRGHLPEHAQDIYRSAFNHAWQTYAASGGEEIAHRVAWAAVKKRYRKVGDDWLPREHLSDK' A
#
# COMPACT_ATOMS: atom_id res chain seq x y z
N MET A 1 -12.17 -6.02 5.28
CA MET A 1 -13.12 -4.89 5.08
C MET A 1 -12.35 -3.75 4.42
N PRO A 2 -12.90 -2.93 3.50
CA PRO A 2 -12.13 -1.83 2.92
C PRO A 2 -11.79 -0.80 4.01
N TYR A 3 -10.67 -0.12 3.84
CA TYR A 3 -10.20 0.92 4.76
C TYR A 3 -10.80 2.27 4.38
N ALA A 4 -11.51 2.93 5.29
CA ALA A 4 -12.09 4.25 5.07
C ALA A 4 -11.03 5.36 5.13
N SER A 5 -10.07 5.26 6.04
CA SER A 5 -8.97 6.21 6.19
C SER A 5 -7.61 5.52 6.27
N ASN A 6 -6.54 6.31 6.13
CA ASN A 6 -5.19 5.80 6.30
C ASN A 6 -4.93 5.37 7.75
N GLU A 7 -5.72 5.82 8.73
CA GLU A 7 -5.57 5.48 10.16
C GLU A 7 -6.03 4.06 10.48
N GLU A 8 -6.94 3.52 9.66
CA GLU A 8 -7.43 2.15 9.78
C GLU A 8 -6.47 1.12 9.18
N LEU A 9 -5.44 1.58 8.44
CA LEU A 9 -4.43 0.69 7.87
C LEU A 9 -3.66 -0.06 8.98
N PRO A 10 -3.10 -1.24 8.67
CA PRO A 10 -2.29 -1.99 9.61
C PRO A 10 -1.15 -1.14 10.20
N PRO A 11 -0.80 -1.28 11.49
CA PRO A 11 0.30 -0.51 12.09
C PRO A 11 1.63 -0.64 11.35
N SER A 12 1.89 -1.81 10.76
CA SER A 12 3.07 -2.08 9.92
C SER A 12 3.08 -1.30 8.60
N VAL A 13 1.93 -0.82 8.15
CA VAL A 13 1.79 0.04 6.96
C VAL A 13 1.96 1.49 7.40
N ARG A 14 1.19 1.94 8.41
CA ARG A 14 1.20 3.33 8.89
C ARG A 14 2.53 3.77 9.50
N GLY A 15 3.22 2.87 10.20
CA GLY A 15 4.48 3.18 10.89
C GLY A 15 5.71 3.20 9.99
N HIS A 16 5.63 2.65 8.77
CA HIS A 16 6.77 2.49 7.88
C HIS A 16 6.61 3.18 6.51
N LEU A 17 5.39 3.61 6.16
CA LEU A 17 5.12 4.24 4.87
C LEU A 17 4.82 5.73 5.04
N PRO A 18 5.38 6.59 4.17
CA PRO A 18 4.93 7.98 4.06
C PRO A 18 3.43 8.06 3.74
N GLU A 19 2.78 9.17 4.10
CA GLU A 19 1.33 9.38 3.92
C GLU A 19 0.85 9.04 2.49
N HIS A 20 1.56 9.53 1.47
CA HIS A 20 1.19 9.26 0.08
C HIS A 20 1.32 7.77 -0.30
N ALA A 21 2.25 7.03 0.30
CA ALA A 21 2.34 5.59 0.10
C ALA A 21 1.19 4.84 0.82
N GLN A 22 0.73 5.35 1.96
CA GLN A 22 -0.46 4.84 2.65
C GLN A 22 -1.71 5.04 1.80
N ASP A 23 -1.87 6.19 1.13
CA ASP A 23 -2.98 6.45 0.20
C ASP A 23 -3.01 5.45 -0.96
N ILE A 24 -1.85 5.17 -1.55
CA ILE A 24 -1.71 4.18 -2.64
C ILE A 24 -2.11 2.80 -2.12
N TYR A 25 -1.63 2.44 -0.93
CA TYR A 25 -1.96 1.17 -0.30
C TYR A 25 -3.46 1.01 -0.10
N ARG A 26 -4.10 1.98 0.57
CA ARG A 26 -5.55 2.01 0.83
C ARG A 26 -6.34 1.89 -0.46
N SER A 27 -6.00 2.71 -1.46
CA SER A 27 -6.73 2.74 -2.73
C SER A 27 -6.65 1.42 -3.48
N ALA A 28 -5.45 0.84 -3.55
CA ALA A 28 -5.23 -0.44 -4.21
C ALA A 28 -5.86 -1.62 -3.44
N PHE A 29 -5.82 -1.59 -2.11
CA PHE A 29 -6.49 -2.58 -1.27
C PHE A 29 -8.00 -2.53 -1.49
N ASN A 30 -8.61 -1.35 -1.39
CA ASN A 30 -10.05 -1.16 -1.53
C ASN A 30 -10.54 -1.58 -2.92
N HIS A 31 -9.76 -1.27 -3.97
CA HIS A 31 -10.05 -1.72 -5.32
C HIS A 31 -10.01 -3.26 -5.42
N ALA A 32 -8.96 -3.89 -4.90
CA ALA A 32 -8.85 -5.34 -4.91
C ALA A 32 -9.93 -6.02 -4.04
N TRP A 33 -10.31 -5.40 -2.91
CA TRP A 33 -11.37 -5.89 -2.05
C TRP A 33 -12.71 -5.98 -2.79
N GLN A 34 -13.06 -4.98 -3.61
CA GLN A 34 -14.28 -5.03 -4.43
C GLN A 34 -14.35 -6.26 -5.35
N THR A 35 -13.19 -6.73 -5.82
CA THR A 35 -13.10 -7.91 -6.69
C THR A 35 -13.06 -9.24 -5.91
N TYR A 36 -12.34 -9.29 -4.79
CA TYR A 36 -12.00 -10.55 -4.11
C TYR A 36 -12.69 -10.75 -2.74
N ALA A 37 -13.50 -9.80 -2.27
CA ALA A 37 -14.17 -9.90 -0.97
C ALA A 37 -15.06 -11.14 -0.85
N ALA A 38 -15.72 -11.54 -1.93
CA ALA A 38 -16.65 -12.68 -1.92
C ALA A 38 -15.95 -14.04 -1.75
N SER A 39 -14.65 -14.13 -2.01
CA SER A 39 -13.84 -15.35 -1.94
C SER A 39 -12.85 -15.38 -0.78
N GLY A 40 -13.01 -14.49 0.21
CA GLY A 40 -12.08 -14.38 1.34
C GLY A 40 -10.70 -13.84 0.93
N GLY A 41 -10.62 -13.13 -0.20
CA GLY A 41 -9.36 -12.68 -0.80
C GLY A 41 -8.72 -11.46 -0.14
N GLU A 42 -8.83 -11.32 1.18
CA GLU A 42 -8.14 -10.28 1.95
C GLU A 42 -6.62 -10.34 1.71
N GLU A 43 -6.05 -11.54 1.71
CA GLU A 43 -4.64 -11.75 1.42
C GLU A 43 -4.27 -11.27 -0.01
N ILE A 44 -5.15 -11.51 -0.98
CA ILE A 44 -4.96 -11.05 -2.36
C ILE A 44 -4.99 -9.51 -2.39
N ALA A 45 -5.93 -8.88 -1.70
CA ALA A 45 -6.02 -7.43 -1.61
C ALA A 45 -4.76 -6.81 -0.98
N HIS A 46 -4.21 -7.42 0.08
CA HIS A 46 -2.94 -7.00 0.66
C HIS A 46 -1.77 -7.14 -0.31
N ARG A 47 -1.69 -8.25 -1.05
CA ARG A 47 -0.64 -8.47 -2.06
C ARG A 47 -0.71 -7.41 -3.17
N VAL A 48 -1.91 -7.10 -3.67
CA VAL A 48 -2.14 -6.05 -4.69
C VAL A 48 -1.75 -4.68 -4.15
N ALA A 49 -2.14 -4.35 -2.93
CA ALA A 49 -1.79 -3.08 -2.29
C ALA A 49 -0.26 -2.90 -2.14
N TRP A 50 0.44 -3.93 -1.66
CA TRP A 50 1.89 -3.90 -1.57
C TRP A 50 2.59 -3.81 -2.92
N ALA A 51 2.04 -4.44 -3.96
CA ALA A 51 2.57 -4.32 -5.31
C ALA A 51 2.43 -2.87 -5.83
N ALA A 52 1.30 -2.21 -5.57
CA ALA A 52 1.09 -0.81 -5.94
C ALA A 52 2.09 0.13 -5.24
N VAL A 53 2.30 -0.05 -3.93
CA VAL A 53 3.32 0.70 -3.18
C VAL A 53 4.71 0.47 -3.77
N LYS A 54 5.12 -0.78 -4.00
CA LYS A 54 6.45 -1.12 -4.55
C LYS A 54 6.71 -0.59 -5.97
N LYS A 55 5.65 -0.27 -6.73
CA LYS A 55 5.74 0.36 -8.06
C LYS A 55 6.09 1.84 -7.97
N ARG A 56 5.72 2.53 -6.90
CA ARG A 56 5.97 3.97 -6.71
C ARG A 56 7.04 4.27 -5.67
N TYR A 57 7.27 3.35 -4.74
CA TYR A 57 8.24 3.46 -3.67
C TYR A 57 9.23 2.30 -3.72
N ARG A 58 10.43 2.54 -3.21
CA ARG A 58 11.46 1.53 -3.01
C ARG A 58 11.87 1.56 -1.54
N LYS A 59 11.97 0.38 -0.94
CA LYS A 59 12.55 0.23 0.40
C LYS A 59 14.06 0.47 0.31
N VAL A 60 14.56 1.43 1.09
CA VAL A 60 15.98 1.79 1.21
C VAL A 60 16.32 1.80 2.70
N GLY A 61 17.05 0.77 3.16
CA GLY A 61 17.21 0.54 4.60
C GLY A 61 15.86 0.22 5.25
N ASP A 62 15.50 0.98 6.28
CA ASP A 62 14.22 0.88 6.98
C ASP A 62 13.12 1.79 6.40
N ASP A 63 13.49 2.69 5.49
CA ASP A 63 12.60 3.69 4.92
C ASP A 63 12.05 3.31 3.55
N TRP A 64 10.92 3.92 3.18
CA TRP A 64 10.34 3.82 1.83
C TRP A 64 10.46 5.16 1.10
N LEU A 65 11.31 5.20 0.07
CA LEU A 65 11.54 6.40 -0.72
C LEU A 65 10.76 6.36 -2.05
N PRO A 66 10.17 7.47 -2.51
CA PRO A 66 9.56 7.57 -3.83
C PRO A 66 10.59 7.25 -4.92
N ARG A 67 10.18 6.47 -5.92
CA ARG A 67 11.02 6.10 -7.07
C ARG A 67 11.33 7.28 -7.99
N GLU A 68 10.44 8.26 -8.06
CA GLU A 68 10.66 9.49 -8.81
C GLU A 68 11.91 10.25 -8.30
N HIS A 69 12.19 10.15 -7.00
CA HIS A 69 13.38 10.73 -6.37
C HIS A 69 14.66 9.88 -6.54
N LEU A 70 14.56 8.68 -7.11
CA LEU A 70 15.71 7.78 -7.33
C LEU A 70 16.23 7.83 -8.78
N SER A 71 15.59 8.59 -9.66
CA SER A 71 15.92 8.70 -11.08
C SER A 71 16.90 9.83 -11.42
N ASP A 72 17.28 10.66 -10.43
CA ASP A 72 18.13 11.85 -10.60
C ASP A 72 19.57 11.66 -10.07
N LYS A 73 20.15 10.46 -10.18
CA LYS A 73 21.54 10.21 -9.75
C LYS A 73 22.38 9.45 -10.77
#